data_AF-A0A172QXC9-F1
#
_entry.id   AF-A0A172QXC9-F1
#
_cell.length_a   1.000
_cell.length_b   1.000
_cell.length_c   1.000
_cell.angle_alpha   90.00
_cell.angle_beta   90.00
_cell.angle_gamma   90.00
#
_symmetry.space_group_name_H-M   'P 1'
#
loop_
_entity.id
_entity.type
_entity.pdbx_description
1 polymer ?
#
loop_
_entity_poly.entity_id
_entity_poly.type
_entity_poly.pdbx_seq_one_letter_code
_entity_poly.pdbx_strand_id
1 'polypeptide(L)'
;MGDIISATIRFERIGGKRAQFLSKAHTLLEQAHTCRGEGDLLLALEMSYQSALRTAGAVVAGSAVAARKRKPKSAWDQLQLVGLEAAVWAAELSQFSTIRSRANSGLDISLSEADLDQFIARVAQFLEEAQQGFSAGASAA
;
A
#
# COMPACT_ATOMS: atom_id res chain seq x y z
N MET A 1 36.87 13.67 34.21
CA MET A 1 35.47 14.13 34.07
C MET A 1 35.21 14.47 32.62
N GLY A 2 34.28 13.78 31.96
CA GLY A 2 33.73 14.20 30.67
C GLY A 2 34.03 13.30 29.47
N ASP A 3 33.72 12.00 29.55
CA ASP A 3 33.55 11.18 28.34
C ASP A 3 32.10 11.35 27.87
N ILE A 4 31.90 12.22 26.87
CA ILE A 4 30.58 12.45 26.27
C ILE A 4 30.49 11.55 25.05
N ILE A 5 29.98 10.35 25.27
CA ILE A 5 29.57 9.44 24.20
C ILE A 5 28.29 10.02 23.60
N SER A 6 28.42 10.92 22.62
CA SER A 6 27.33 11.31 21.75
C SER A 6 27.01 10.14 20.82
N ALA A 7 26.23 9.18 21.33
CA ALA A 7 25.56 8.17 20.52
C ALA A 7 24.48 8.88 19.70
N THR A 8 24.86 9.47 18.56
CA THR A 8 23.91 9.85 17.52
C THR A 8 23.12 8.60 17.15
N ILE A 9 21.87 8.61 17.57
CA ILE A 9 20.80 7.63 17.35
C ILE A 9 20.76 7.28 15.85
N ARG A 10 21.51 6.26 15.43
CA ARG A 10 21.39 5.60 14.11
C ARG A 10 20.25 4.58 14.12
N PHE A 11 19.15 4.89 14.80
CA PHE A 11 18.00 3.99 14.91
C PHE A 11 17.09 4.02 13.67
N GLU A 12 17.33 4.89 12.67
CA GLU A 12 16.41 5.11 11.56
C GLU A 12 16.56 4.20 10.32
N ARG A 13 17.45 3.20 10.31
CA ARG A 13 17.62 2.29 9.14
C ARG A 13 17.33 0.81 9.38
N ILE A 14 16.74 0.46 10.51
CA ILE A 14 16.57 -0.95 10.91
C ILE A 14 15.44 -1.66 10.12
N GLY A 15 14.57 -0.93 9.43
CA GLY A 15 13.40 -1.50 8.72
C GLY A 15 13.51 -1.68 7.19
N GLY A 16 14.60 -1.27 6.55
CA GLY A 16 14.70 -1.29 5.08
C GLY A 16 13.59 -0.50 4.36
N LYS A 17 13.53 -0.59 3.02
CA LYS A 17 12.53 0.13 2.23
C LYS A 17 11.11 -0.45 2.42
N ARG A 18 11.02 -1.76 2.67
CA ARG A 18 9.75 -2.46 2.95
C ARG A 18 9.06 -1.92 4.21
N ALA A 19 9.75 -1.84 5.35
CA ALA A 19 9.08 -1.41 6.59
C ALA A 19 8.66 0.07 6.53
N GLN A 20 9.44 0.93 5.86
CA GLN A 20 9.03 2.33 5.64
C GLN A 20 7.72 2.43 4.85
N PHE A 21 7.57 1.59 3.83
CA PHE A 21 6.32 1.52 3.08
C PHE A 21 5.16 0.99 3.92
N LEU A 22 5.36 -0.09 4.69
CA LEU A 22 4.32 -0.64 5.56
C LEU A 22 3.88 0.33 6.65
N SER A 23 4.83 1.00 7.32
CA SER A 23 4.51 2.02 8.33
C SER A 23 3.68 3.15 7.73
N LYS A 24 4.06 3.64 6.53
CA LYS A 24 3.30 4.69 5.86
C LYS A 24 1.91 4.22 5.41
N ALA A 25 1.79 2.97 4.95
CA ALA A 25 0.52 2.38 4.58
C ALA A 25 -0.45 2.30 5.77
N HIS A 26 0.06 1.92 6.95
CA HIS A 26 -0.74 1.86 8.17
C HIS A 26 -1.28 3.23 8.56
N THR A 27 -0.42 4.26 8.62
CA THR A 27 -0.85 5.63 8.93
C THR A 27 -1.92 6.14 7.95
N LEU A 28 -1.77 5.85 6.65
CA LEU A 28 -2.75 6.25 5.65
C LEU A 28 -4.09 5.53 5.82
N LEU A 29 -4.08 4.26 6.25
CA LEU A 29 -5.29 3.50 6.51
C LEU A 29 -6.04 4.03 7.75
N GLU A 30 -5.32 4.37 8.82
CA GLU A 30 -5.91 5.04 9.99
C GLU A 30 -6.54 6.40 9.63
N GLN A 31 -5.86 7.17 8.77
CA GLN A 31 -6.41 8.42 8.23
C GLN A 31 -7.68 8.18 7.41
N ALA A 32 -7.72 7.12 6.59
CA ALA A 32 -8.92 6.77 5.83
C ALA A 32 -10.11 6.43 6.72
N HIS A 33 -9.90 5.66 7.80
CA HIS A 33 -10.93 5.38 8.79
C HIS A 33 -11.44 6.65 9.47
N THR A 34 -10.54 7.58 9.80
CA THR A 34 -10.90 8.87 10.41
C THR A 34 -11.80 9.67 9.47
N CYS A 35 -11.38 9.87 8.21
CA CYS A 35 -12.17 10.60 7.22
C CYS A 35 -13.52 9.93 6.93
N ARG A 36 -13.57 8.58 6.91
CA ARG A 36 -14.83 7.83 6.77
C ARG A 36 -15.78 8.09 7.94
N GLY A 37 -15.26 8.19 9.16
CA GLY A 37 -16.03 8.52 10.36
C GLY A 37 -16.54 9.96 10.36
N GLU A 38 -15.81 10.87 9.72
CA GLU A 38 -16.20 12.28 9.52
C GLU A 38 -17.18 12.48 8.35
N GLY A 39 -17.44 11.44 7.56
CA GLY A 39 -18.33 11.49 6.39
C GLY A 39 -17.65 11.99 5.11
N ASP A 40 -16.34 12.22 5.12
CA ASP A 40 -15.58 12.66 3.94
C ASP A 40 -15.15 11.45 3.09
N LEU A 41 -16.10 10.94 2.29
CA LEU A 41 -15.94 9.72 1.51
C LEU A 41 -14.84 9.83 0.45
N LEU A 42 -14.68 11.01 -0.16
CA LEU A 42 -13.66 11.24 -1.19
C LEU A 42 -12.26 11.22 -0.58
N LEU A 43 -12.07 11.91 0.55
CA LEU A 43 -10.78 11.91 1.23
C LEU A 43 -10.44 10.53 1.79
N ALA A 44 -11.42 9.82 2.34
CA ALA A 44 -11.25 8.44 2.79
C ALA A 44 -10.85 7.49 1.63
N LEU A 45 -11.47 7.64 0.46
CA LEU A 45 -11.09 6.90 -0.75
C LEU A 45 -9.63 7.19 -1.16
N GLU A 46 -9.24 8.47 -1.19
CA GLU A 46 -7.89 8.90 -1.51
C GLU A 46 -6.85 8.28 -0.56
N MET A 47 -7.09 8.37 0.75
CA MET A 47 -6.17 7.85 1.78
C MET A 47 -6.05 6.32 1.71
N SER A 48 -7.17 5.62 1.53
CA SER A 48 -7.19 4.16 1.35
C SER A 48 -6.41 3.72 0.12
N TYR A 49 -6.62 4.42 -1.00
CA TYR A 49 -5.91 4.10 -2.24
C TYR A 49 -4.40 4.37 -2.12
N GLN A 50 -4.01 5.46 -1.46
CA GLN A 50 -2.60 5.72 -1.17
C GLN A 50 -1.99 4.66 -0.24
N SER A 51 -2.75 4.21 0.77
CA SER A 51 -2.34 3.10 1.63
C SER A 51 -2.04 1.85 0.79
N ALA A 52 -2.97 1.46 -0.09
CA ALA A 52 -2.82 0.33 -0.98
C ALA A 52 -1.58 0.42 -1.89
N LEU A 53 -1.29 1.62 -2.45
CA LEU A 53 -0.07 1.84 -3.24
C LEU A 53 1.21 1.69 -2.42
N ARG A 54 1.20 2.15 -1.15
CA ARG A 54 2.35 1.96 -0.25
C ARG A 54 2.53 0.50 0.11
N THR A 55 1.44 -0.23 0.37
CA THR A 55 1.46 -1.69 0.56
C THR A 55 2.06 -2.41 -0.64
N ALA A 56 1.61 -2.10 -1.87
CA ALA A 56 2.18 -2.66 -3.10
C ALA A 56 3.69 -2.36 -3.21
N GLY A 57 4.09 -1.12 -2.90
CA GLY A 57 5.50 -0.73 -2.85
C GLY A 57 6.31 -1.52 -1.82
N ALA A 58 5.73 -1.85 -0.66
CA ALA A 58 6.37 -2.67 0.36
C ALA A 58 6.63 -4.10 -0.14
N VAL A 59 5.62 -4.71 -0.78
CA VAL A 59 5.69 -6.06 -1.33
C VAL A 59 6.77 -6.15 -2.42
N VAL A 60 6.78 -5.18 -3.34
CA VAL A 60 7.80 -5.10 -4.39
C VAL A 60 9.19 -4.89 -3.78
N ALA A 61 9.33 -4.00 -2.79
CA ALA A 61 10.60 -3.73 -2.12
C ALA A 61 11.13 -4.93 -1.31
N GLY A 62 10.25 -5.84 -0.88
CA GLY A 62 10.59 -7.07 -0.17
C GLY A 62 10.86 -8.28 -1.07
N SER A 63 10.72 -8.16 -2.39
CA SER A 63 10.83 -9.28 -3.34
C SER A 63 12.02 -9.14 -4.29
N ALA A 64 12.31 -10.21 -5.04
CA ALA A 64 13.32 -10.20 -6.10
C ALA A 64 13.03 -9.17 -7.21
N VAL A 65 11.78 -8.71 -7.35
CA VAL A 65 11.40 -7.66 -8.32
C VAL A 65 12.10 -6.33 -8.01
N ALA A 66 12.42 -6.05 -6.74
CA ALA A 66 13.15 -4.84 -6.34
C ALA A 66 14.47 -4.69 -7.10
N ALA A 67 15.20 -5.79 -7.31
CA ALA A 67 16.52 -5.84 -7.93
C ALA A 67 16.50 -5.88 -9.46
N ARG A 68 15.33 -6.01 -10.11
CA ARG A 68 15.24 -6.08 -11.58
C ARG A 68 15.71 -4.77 -12.24
N LYS A 69 16.62 -4.90 -13.21
CA LYS A 69 17.19 -3.77 -13.98
C LYS A 69 16.17 -3.05 -14.85
N ARG A 70 15.21 -3.78 -15.43
CA ARG A 70 14.06 -3.22 -16.16
C ARG A 70 12.81 -3.66 -15.43
N LYS A 71 12.06 -2.70 -14.91
CA LYS A 71 10.77 -2.93 -14.28
C LYS A 71 9.79 -1.82 -14.66
N PRO A 72 8.50 -2.13 -14.71
CA PRO A 72 7.46 -1.17 -15.01
C PRO A 72 7.40 -0.04 -13.97
N LYS A 73 6.88 1.13 -14.37
CA LYS A 73 6.74 2.29 -13.47
C LYS A 73 5.52 2.18 -12.54
N SER A 74 4.46 1.51 -13.01
CA SER A 74 3.24 1.31 -12.21
C SER A 74 3.51 0.38 -11.03
N ALA A 75 3.05 0.75 -9.84
CA ALA A 75 3.17 -0.10 -8.65
C ALA A 75 2.37 -1.41 -8.82
N TRP A 76 1.20 -1.35 -9.45
CA TRP A 76 0.37 -2.52 -9.72
C TRP A 76 1.02 -3.48 -10.70
N ASP A 77 1.64 -2.96 -11.76
CA ASP A 77 2.36 -3.79 -12.74
C ASP A 77 3.61 -4.44 -12.12
N GLN A 78 4.32 -3.72 -11.24
CA GLN A 78 5.41 -4.32 -10.46
C GLN A 78 4.92 -5.40 -9.49
N LEU A 79 3.74 -5.21 -8.87
CA LEU A 79 3.15 -6.15 -7.93
C LEU A 79 2.77 -7.48 -8.60
N GLN A 80 2.25 -7.44 -9.84
CA GLN A 80 1.95 -8.64 -10.62
C GLN A 80 3.18 -9.52 -10.89
N LEU A 81 4.38 -8.95 -10.89
CA LEU A 81 5.63 -9.68 -11.09
C LEU A 81 6.13 -10.42 -9.84
N VAL A 82 5.52 -10.19 -8.67
CA VAL A 82 5.95 -10.78 -7.40
C VAL A 82 5.45 -12.21 -7.24
N GLY A 83 4.21 -12.49 -7.66
CA GLY A 83 3.59 -13.82 -7.55
C GLY A 83 2.09 -13.78 -7.83
N LEU A 84 1.46 -14.96 -7.87
CA LEU A 84 0.03 -15.10 -8.20
C LEU A 84 -0.86 -14.38 -7.19
N GLU A 85 -0.62 -14.56 -5.88
CA GLU A 85 -1.40 -13.89 -4.83
C GLU A 85 -1.29 -12.36 -4.95
N ALA A 86 -0.08 -11.84 -5.13
CA ALA A 86 0.16 -10.41 -5.34
C ALA A 86 -0.50 -9.89 -6.62
N ALA A 87 -0.55 -10.69 -7.69
CA ALA A 87 -1.20 -10.33 -8.93
C ALA A 87 -2.74 -10.23 -8.79
N VAL A 88 -3.37 -11.07 -7.97
CA VAL A 88 -4.81 -10.99 -7.66
C VAL A 88 -5.12 -9.64 -6.99
N TRP A 89 -4.33 -9.26 -5.99
CA TRP A 89 -4.48 -7.95 -5.34
C TRP A 89 -4.27 -6.78 -6.30
N ALA A 90 -3.28 -6.87 -7.19
CA ALA A 90 -3.04 -5.84 -8.20
C ALA A 90 -4.24 -5.68 -9.15
N ALA A 91 -4.82 -6.79 -9.60
CA ALA A 91 -5.95 -6.78 -10.52
C ALA A 91 -7.23 -6.23 -9.85
N GLU A 92 -7.46 -6.55 -8.58
CA GLU A 92 -8.61 -6.05 -7.83
C GLU A 92 -8.47 -4.56 -7.52
N LEU A 93 -7.41 -4.15 -6.81
CA LEU A 93 -7.28 -2.81 -6.26
C LEU A 93 -6.97 -1.75 -7.34
N SER A 94 -6.39 -2.14 -8.48
CA SER A 94 -6.15 -1.21 -9.58
C SER A 94 -7.44 -0.69 -10.23
N GLN A 95 -8.58 -1.40 -10.10
CA GLN A 95 -9.86 -0.98 -10.68
C GLN A 95 -10.37 0.34 -10.07
N PHE A 96 -10.02 0.57 -8.80
CA PHE A 96 -10.39 1.78 -8.06
C PHE A 96 -9.67 3.04 -8.56
N SER A 97 -8.61 2.90 -9.38
CA SER A 97 -7.91 4.04 -9.99
C SER A 97 -8.84 4.90 -10.85
N THR A 98 -9.79 4.28 -11.56
CA THR A 98 -10.76 4.98 -12.40
C THR A 98 -11.77 5.73 -11.56
N ILE A 99 -12.29 5.08 -10.51
CA ILE A 99 -13.23 5.69 -9.55
C ILE A 99 -12.60 6.92 -8.93
N ARG A 100 -11.36 6.77 -8.43
CA ARG A 100 -10.53 7.84 -7.88
C ARG A 100 -10.31 9.01 -8.86
N SER A 101 -9.97 8.71 -10.11
CA SER A 101 -9.73 9.73 -11.14
C SER A 101 -10.99 10.56 -11.43
N ARG A 102 -12.15 9.90 -11.49
CA ARG A 102 -13.45 10.57 -11.65
C ARG A 102 -13.79 11.42 -10.43
N ALA A 103 -13.56 10.87 -9.23
CA ALA A 103 -13.71 11.53 -7.95
C ALA A 103 -12.98 12.87 -7.89
N ASN A 104 -11.67 12.84 -8.17
CA ASN A 104 -10.83 14.03 -8.13
C ASN A 104 -11.13 15.03 -9.26
N SER A 105 -11.77 14.59 -10.33
CA SER A 105 -12.18 15.46 -11.43
C SER A 105 -13.55 16.10 -11.21
N GLY A 106 -14.20 15.83 -10.06
CA GLY A 106 -15.55 16.33 -9.75
C GLY A 106 -16.64 15.74 -10.64
N LEU A 107 -16.37 14.60 -11.30
CA LEU A 107 -17.41 13.87 -12.03
C LEU A 107 -18.32 13.17 -11.01
N ASP A 108 -19.61 13.15 -11.31
CA ASP A 108 -20.58 12.42 -10.50
C ASP A 108 -20.18 10.94 -10.40
N ILE A 109 -19.93 10.49 -9.18
CA ILE A 109 -19.66 9.10 -8.85
C ILE A 109 -20.64 8.72 -7.75
N SER A 110 -21.45 7.70 -8.04
CA SER A 110 -22.20 6.99 -7.01
C SER A 110 -21.24 6.11 -6.21
N LEU A 111 -20.51 6.72 -5.27
CA LEU A 111 -19.75 6.01 -4.26
C LEU A 111 -20.58 5.96 -2.98
N SER A 112 -21.13 4.79 -2.66
CA SER A 112 -21.87 4.61 -1.41
C SER A 112 -20.90 4.41 -0.26
N GLU A 113 -21.32 4.71 0.97
CA GLU A 113 -20.56 4.39 2.18
C GLU A 113 -20.18 2.91 2.23
N ALA A 114 -21.12 2.01 1.88
CA ALA A 114 -20.89 0.57 1.85
C ALA A 114 -19.79 0.15 0.85
N ASP A 115 -19.74 0.78 -0.34
CA ASP A 115 -18.71 0.51 -1.34
C ASP A 115 -17.33 0.95 -0.84
N LEU A 116 -17.28 2.10 -0.16
CA LEU A 116 -16.06 2.61 0.44
C LEU A 116 -15.60 1.77 1.64
N ASP A 117 -16.50 1.38 2.54
CA ASP A 117 -16.21 0.51 3.67
C ASP A 117 -15.66 -0.84 3.17
N GLN A 118 -16.27 -1.41 2.12
CA GLN A 118 -15.77 -2.61 1.48
C GLN A 118 -14.36 -2.41 0.91
N PHE A 119 -14.10 -1.29 0.23
CA PHE A 119 -12.78 -0.98 -0.30
C PHE A 119 -11.73 -0.82 0.82
N ILE A 120 -12.03 -0.08 1.88
CA ILE A 120 -11.16 0.08 3.05
C ILE A 120 -10.82 -1.30 3.65
N ALA A 121 -11.81 -2.17 3.82
CA ALA A 121 -11.61 -3.52 4.33
C ALA A 121 -10.69 -4.37 3.42
N ARG A 122 -10.82 -4.26 2.10
CA ARG A 122 -9.92 -4.95 1.15
C ARG A 122 -8.49 -4.40 1.22
N VAL A 123 -8.31 -3.09 1.38
CA VAL A 123 -6.99 -2.48 1.58
C VAL A 123 -6.36 -2.93 2.90
N ALA A 124 -7.15 -3.01 3.98
CA ALA A 124 -6.70 -3.51 5.28
C ALA A 124 -6.20 -4.95 5.16
N GLN A 125 -7.01 -5.83 4.55
CA GLN A 125 -6.63 -7.22 4.32
C GLN A 125 -5.34 -7.34 3.49
N PHE A 126 -5.21 -6.55 2.43
CA PHE A 126 -3.99 -6.53 1.62
C PHE A 126 -2.76 -6.10 2.43
N LEU A 127 -2.91 -5.11 3.32
CA LEU A 127 -1.84 -4.66 4.21
C LEU A 127 -1.43 -5.75 5.20
N GLU A 128 -2.39 -6.43 5.81
CA GLU A 128 -2.14 -7.54 6.72
C GLU A 128 -1.38 -8.68 6.03
N GLU A 129 -1.82 -9.11 4.84
CA GLU A 129 -1.14 -10.14 4.06
C GLU A 129 0.27 -9.70 3.63
N ALA A 130 0.46 -8.43 3.26
CA ALA A 130 1.78 -7.90 2.94
C ALA A 130 2.74 -7.85 4.15
N GLN A 131 2.21 -7.67 5.36
CA GLN A 131 2.99 -7.74 6.61
C GLN A 131 3.43 -9.17 6.90
N GLN A 132 2.52 -10.14 6.79
CA GLN A 132 2.80 -11.58 6.89
C GLN A 132 3.79 -12.03 5.81
N GLY A 133 3.74 -11.37 4.65
CA GLY A 133 4.52 -11.69 3.47
C GLY A 133 3.74 -12.64 2.57
N PHE A 134 3.70 -12.32 1.27
CA PHE A 134 3.17 -13.24 0.28
C PHE A 134 4.08 -14.44 0.19
N SER A 135 3.49 -15.64 0.17
CA SER A 135 4.26 -16.83 -0.10
C SER A 135 4.82 -16.67 -1.51
N ALA A 136 6.15 -16.62 -1.63
CA ALA A 136 6.77 -16.64 -2.95
C ALA A 136 6.37 -17.98 -3.56
N GLY A 137 5.39 -17.95 -4.48
CA GLY A 137 4.85 -19.14 -5.13
C GLY A 137 6.01 -20.02 -5.55
N ALA A 138 6.20 -21.13 -4.82
CA ALA A 138 7.26 -22.07 -5.05
C ALA A 138 6.90 -22.84 -6.33
N SER A 139 7.31 -22.32 -7.49
CA SER A 139 7.81 -23.07 -8.67
C SER A 139 7.74 -22.24 -9.94
N ALA A 140 8.87 -22.18 -10.65
CA ALA A 140 8.95 -22.71 -12.00
C ALA A 140 10.41 -23.09 -12.29
N ALA A 141 10.60 -24.39 -12.51
CA ALA A 141 11.81 -25.07 -12.96
C ALA A 141 12.08 -24.83 -14.46
#